data_AF-A0A969GQD9-F1
#
_entry.id   AF-A0A969GQD9-F1
#
_cell.length_a   1.000
_cell.length_b   1.000
_cell.length_c   1.000
_cell.angle_alpha   90.00
_cell.angle_beta   90.00
_cell.angle_gamma   90.00
#
_symmetry.space_group_name_H-M   'P 1'
#
loop_
_entity.id
_entity.type
_entity.pdbx_description
1 polymer ?
#
loop_
_entity_poly.entity_id
_entity_poly.type
_entity_poly.pdbx_seq_one_letter_code
_entity_poly.pdbx_strand_id
1 'polypeptide(L)'
;MAVKPVPDGYQTVTPYLAVQEAARAIEFYKQAFGATEFMRLADNNGKIAHAEIKIGDSIIMLADEYPDMGFHSPQTLNGSPVTLMVYVENVDEQFNRAIAAGATTVRPLEDQFYGDRTATLSDPFGHNWIIASHVEDVSLEEIKTRMSAYAS
;
A
#
# COMPACT_ATOMS: atom_id res chain seq x y z
N MET A 1 11.56 31.03 -10.94
CA MET A 1 10.54 30.67 -9.95
C MET A 1 11.25 30.38 -8.64
N ALA A 2 10.65 30.72 -7.49
CA ALA A 2 11.22 30.35 -6.19
C ALA A 2 11.16 28.83 -6.01
N VAL A 3 12.15 28.25 -5.32
CA VAL A 3 12.16 26.84 -4.96
C VAL A 3 10.95 26.56 -4.08
N LYS A 4 10.13 25.56 -4.44
CA LYS A 4 9.04 25.06 -3.59
C LYS A 4 9.63 24.02 -2.63
N PRO A 5 9.60 24.23 -1.30
CA PRO A 5 10.16 23.27 -0.35
C PRO A 5 9.38 21.95 -0.30
N VAL A 6 8.09 21.98 -0.59
CA VAL A 6 7.25 20.79 -0.79
C VAL A 6 6.99 20.66 -2.29
N PRO A 7 7.49 19.60 -2.96
CA PRO A 7 7.29 19.44 -4.39
C PRO A 7 5.82 19.17 -4.74
N ASP A 8 5.41 19.54 -5.95
CA ASP A 8 4.03 19.36 -6.41
C ASP A 8 3.69 17.85 -6.51
N GLY A 9 2.48 17.48 -6.09
CA GLY A 9 1.98 16.10 -6.15
C GLY A 9 2.36 15.21 -4.95
N TYR A 10 3.29 15.65 -4.10
CA TYR A 10 3.61 14.94 -2.86
C TYR A 10 2.66 15.33 -1.74
N GLN A 11 2.31 14.34 -0.93
CA GLN A 11 1.68 14.57 0.36
C GLN A 11 2.78 14.84 1.41
N THR A 12 2.44 15.58 2.47
CA THR A 12 3.37 15.92 3.56
C THR A 12 4.05 14.69 4.16
N VAL A 13 3.36 13.55 4.17
CA VAL A 13 3.90 12.24 4.55
C VAL A 13 3.76 11.32 3.34
N THR A 14 4.89 10.78 2.87
CA THR A 14 4.95 9.84 1.75
C THR A 14 5.63 8.55 2.25
N PRO A 15 4.99 7.37 2.11
CA PRO A 15 5.62 6.13 2.53
C PRO A 15 6.83 5.80 1.66
N TYR A 16 7.84 5.22 2.28
CA TYR A 16 9.03 4.72 1.60
C TYR A 16 9.20 3.24 1.94
N LEU A 17 9.05 2.38 0.93
CA LEU A 17 9.10 0.92 1.11
C LEU A 17 10.49 0.38 0.82
N ALA A 18 11.02 -0.38 1.78
CA ALA A 18 12.12 -1.31 1.53
C ALA A 18 11.54 -2.62 0.99
N VAL A 19 12.06 -3.10 -0.13
CA VAL A 19 11.61 -4.35 -0.75
C VAL A 19 12.81 -5.15 -1.23
N GLN A 20 12.69 -6.48 -1.27
CA GLN A 20 13.63 -7.28 -2.06
C GLN A 20 13.17 -7.27 -3.51
N GLU A 21 14.09 -7.02 -4.44
CA GLU A 21 13.81 -6.96 -5.88
C GLU A 21 12.78 -5.87 -6.24
N ALA A 22 13.10 -4.61 -5.97
CA ALA A 22 12.18 -3.49 -6.17
C ALA A 22 11.62 -3.40 -7.58
N ALA A 23 12.38 -3.81 -8.61
CA ALA A 23 11.87 -3.87 -9.98
C ALA A 23 10.66 -4.80 -10.11
N ARG A 24 10.70 -5.96 -9.44
CA ARG A 24 9.59 -6.93 -9.39
C ARG A 24 8.42 -6.38 -8.60
N ALA A 25 8.69 -5.64 -7.53
CA ALA A 25 7.65 -4.97 -6.73
C ALA A 25 6.88 -3.92 -7.54
N ILE A 26 7.59 -3.10 -8.31
CA ILE A 26 6.98 -2.10 -9.19
C ILE A 26 6.04 -2.77 -10.21
N GLU A 27 6.45 -3.87 -10.84
CA GLU A 27 5.59 -4.60 -11.79
C GLU A 27 4.36 -5.23 -11.10
N PHE A 28 4.54 -5.76 -9.89
CA PHE A 28 3.39 -6.19 -9.08
C PHE A 28 2.44 -5.02 -8.80
N TYR A 29 2.92 -3.86 -8.36
CA TYR A 29 2.05 -2.72 -8.04
C TYR A 29 1.34 -2.16 -9.29
N LYS A 30 1.98 -2.19 -10.47
CA LYS A 30 1.34 -1.88 -11.75
C LYS A 30 0.16 -2.82 -12.03
N GLN A 31 0.38 -4.13 -11.88
CA GLN A 31 -0.64 -5.15 -12.16
C GLN A 31 -1.75 -5.17 -11.11
N ALA A 32 -1.37 -5.17 -9.82
CA ALA A 32 -2.29 -5.27 -8.70
C ALA A 32 -3.10 -3.99 -8.54
N PHE A 33 -2.46 -2.82 -8.46
CA PHE A 33 -3.11 -1.57 -8.05
C PHE A 33 -3.22 -0.53 -9.17
N GLY A 34 -2.85 -0.88 -10.41
CA GLY A 34 -2.83 0.08 -11.51
C GLY A 34 -1.78 1.19 -11.30
N ALA A 35 -0.72 0.92 -10.56
CA ALA A 35 0.31 1.91 -10.27
C ALA A 35 0.96 2.42 -11.57
N THR A 36 1.38 3.68 -11.58
CA THR A 36 2.20 4.25 -12.64
C THR A 36 3.57 4.61 -12.10
N GLU A 37 4.62 4.23 -12.82
CA GLU A 37 6.00 4.54 -12.46
C GLU A 37 6.44 5.80 -13.20
N PHE A 38 7.03 6.75 -12.48
CA PHE A 38 7.49 8.01 -13.07
C PHE A 38 8.92 8.40 -12.68
N MET A 39 9.55 7.69 -11.76
CA MET A 39 10.96 7.86 -11.42
C MET A 39 11.61 6.53 -11.09
N ARG A 40 12.81 6.31 -11.61
CA ARG A 40 13.65 5.14 -11.30
C ARG A 40 15.12 5.53 -11.37
N LEU A 41 15.85 5.24 -10.30
CA LEU A 41 17.29 5.40 -10.18
C LEU A 41 17.89 4.06 -9.73
N ALA A 42 18.79 3.53 -10.53
CA ALA A 42 19.55 2.33 -10.20
C ALA A 42 20.94 2.69 -9.68
N ASP A 43 21.49 1.88 -8.78
CA ASP A 43 22.89 1.95 -8.39
C ASP A 43 23.80 1.28 -9.43
N ASN A 44 25.12 1.34 -9.20
CA ASN A 44 26.12 0.77 -10.10
C ASN A 44 26.04 -0.76 -10.25
N ASN A 45 25.30 -1.44 -9.38
CA ASN A 45 25.10 -2.89 -9.41
C ASN A 45 23.73 -3.26 -10.01
N GLY A 46 22.94 -2.27 -10.45
CA GLY A 46 21.63 -2.47 -11.06
C GLY A 46 20.48 -2.63 -10.06
N LYS A 47 20.72 -2.49 -8.75
CA LYS A 47 19.64 -2.43 -7.76
C LYS A 47 18.95 -1.08 -7.85
N ILE A 48 17.65 -1.02 -7.62
CA ILE A 48 16.93 0.25 -7.53
C ILE A 48 17.31 0.91 -6.22
N ALA A 49 18.11 1.98 -6.30
CA ALA A 49 18.45 2.82 -5.17
C ALA A 49 17.28 3.74 -4.77
N HIS A 50 16.42 4.08 -5.73
CA HIS A 50 15.21 4.85 -5.50
C HIS A 50 14.26 4.75 -6.70
N ALA A 51 12.97 4.58 -6.44
CA ALA A 51 11.92 4.71 -7.43
C ALA A 51 10.69 5.36 -6.80
N GLU A 52 9.84 5.89 -7.67
CA GLU A 52 8.56 6.45 -7.27
C GLU A 52 7.46 5.93 -8.19
N ILE A 53 6.38 5.48 -7.55
CA ILE A 53 5.15 5.06 -8.19
C ILE A 53 3.97 5.88 -7.67
N LYS A 54 2.92 5.96 -8.47
CA LYS A 54 1.66 6.60 -8.11
C LYS A 54 0.51 5.63 -8.20
N ILE A 55 -0.28 5.52 -7.13
CA ILE A 55 -1.54 4.76 -7.06
C ILE A 55 -2.64 5.77 -6.77
N GLY A 56 -3.62 5.89 -7.68
CA GLY A 56 -4.61 6.97 -7.61
C GLY A 56 -3.93 8.34 -7.66
N ASP A 57 -4.05 9.12 -6.60
CA ASP A 57 -3.38 10.42 -6.42
C ASP A 57 -2.15 10.35 -5.50
N SER A 58 -1.88 9.19 -4.89
CA SER A 58 -0.90 9.03 -3.83
C SER A 58 0.44 8.54 -4.38
N ILE A 59 1.54 9.18 -3.96
CA ILE A 59 2.90 8.77 -4.29
C ILE A 59 3.37 7.75 -3.25
N ILE A 60 4.08 6.72 -3.72
CA ILE A 60 4.81 5.76 -2.89
C ILE A 60 6.24 5.71 -3.41
N MET A 61 7.19 5.94 -2.49
CA MET A 61 8.60 5.75 -2.77
C MET A 61 8.99 4.32 -2.42
N LEU A 62 9.94 3.76 -3.16
CA LEU A 62 10.49 2.45 -2.85
C LEU A 62 11.91 2.28 -3.38
N ALA A 63 12.64 1.38 -2.75
CA ALA A 63 13.97 0.97 -3.18
C ALA A 63 14.21 -0.48 -2.80
N ASP A 64 15.21 -1.09 -3.44
CA ASP A 64 15.74 -2.34 -2.95
C ASP A 64 16.26 -2.16 -1.52
N GLU A 65 16.18 -3.20 -0.70
CA GLU A 65 16.72 -3.14 0.65
C GLU A 65 18.25 -2.98 0.65
N TYR A 66 18.77 -2.26 1.64
CA TYR A 66 20.20 -2.10 1.91
C TYR A 66 20.46 -2.42 3.40
N PRO A 67 20.57 -3.72 3.77
CA PRO A 67 20.71 -4.12 5.17
C PRO A 67 21.92 -3.50 5.88
N ASP A 68 23.04 -3.32 5.18
CA ASP A 68 24.25 -2.69 5.72
C ASP A 68 24.04 -1.20 6.08
N MET A 69 22.99 -0.58 5.53
CA MET A 69 22.58 0.80 5.82
C MET A 69 21.36 0.87 6.75
N GLY A 70 20.91 -0.26 7.31
CA GLY A 70 19.73 -0.31 8.17
C GLY A 70 18.39 -0.23 7.42
N PHE A 71 18.38 -0.32 6.09
CA PHE A 71 17.16 -0.27 5.28
C PHE A 71 16.69 -1.68 4.95
N HIS A 72 15.78 -2.21 5.76
CA HIS A 72 15.39 -3.63 5.73
C HIS A 72 13.98 -3.82 5.20
N SER A 73 13.80 -4.79 4.30
CA SER A 73 12.47 -5.21 3.84
C SER A 73 11.71 -6.00 4.91
N PRO A 74 10.38 -6.16 4.77
CA PRO A 74 9.60 -7.04 5.63
C PRO A 74 10.10 -8.48 5.67
N GLN A 75 10.63 -9.00 4.55
CA GLN A 75 11.18 -10.35 4.47
C GLN A 75 12.42 -10.50 5.33
N THR A 76 13.32 -9.50 5.31
CA THR A 76 14.51 -9.47 6.17
C THR A 76 14.15 -9.32 7.65
N LEU A 77 13.10 -8.56 7.98
CA LEU A 77 12.63 -8.38 9.36
C LEU A 77 11.68 -9.48 9.84
N ASN A 78 11.27 -10.40 8.95
CA ASN A 78 10.22 -11.38 9.18
C ASN A 78 8.90 -10.76 9.69
N GLY A 79 8.53 -9.61 9.13
CA GLY A 79 7.28 -8.91 9.44
C GLY A 79 7.22 -7.49 8.87
N SER A 80 6.00 -6.97 8.67
CA SER A 80 5.76 -5.57 8.29
C SER A 80 4.94 -4.87 9.38
N PRO A 81 5.56 -3.96 10.18
CA PRO A 81 4.87 -3.28 11.26
C PRO A 81 3.94 -2.15 10.78
N VAL A 82 4.02 -1.79 9.50
CA VAL A 82 3.20 -0.74 8.87
C VAL A 82 2.24 -1.40 7.90
N THR A 83 1.00 -0.91 7.88
CA THR A 83 0.00 -1.30 6.88
C THR A 83 -0.38 -0.07 6.08
N LEU A 84 -0.41 -0.20 4.77
CA LEU A 84 -0.84 0.87 3.86
C LEU A 84 -2.34 0.75 3.61
N MET A 85 -3.09 1.83 3.80
CA MET A 85 -4.52 1.87 3.48
C MET A 85 -4.72 2.53 2.12
N VAL A 86 -5.47 1.90 1.22
CA VAL A 86 -5.85 2.44 -0.07
C VAL A 86 -7.37 2.37 -0.24
N TYR A 87 -7.98 3.53 -0.50
CA TYR A 87 -9.35 3.58 -0.97
C TYR A 87 -9.40 3.45 -2.49
N VAL A 88 -10.38 2.69 -2.97
CA VAL A 88 -10.65 2.48 -4.39
C VAL A 88 -12.14 2.58 -4.67
N GLU A 89 -12.49 2.87 -5.92
CA GLU A 89 -13.89 2.96 -6.34
C GLU A 89 -14.63 1.62 -6.24
N ASN A 90 -13.94 0.51 -6.52
CA ASN A 90 -14.49 -0.85 -6.45
C ASN A 90 -13.50 -1.82 -5.79
N VAL A 91 -13.71 -2.11 -4.51
CA VAL A 91 -12.85 -2.98 -3.71
C VAL A 91 -12.89 -4.44 -4.14
N ASP A 92 -14.03 -4.96 -4.62
CA ASP A 92 -14.14 -6.35 -5.08
C ASP A 92 -13.30 -6.58 -6.35
N GLU A 93 -13.34 -5.65 -7.31
CA GLU A 93 -12.49 -5.71 -8.50
C GLU A 93 -11.00 -5.58 -8.14
N GLN A 94 -10.68 -4.65 -7.24
CA GLN A 94 -9.32 -4.42 -6.78
C GLN A 94 -8.76 -5.63 -6.02
N PHE A 95 -9.57 -6.26 -5.16
CA PHE A 95 -9.23 -7.47 -4.44
C PHE A 95 -8.87 -8.59 -5.42
N ASN A 96 -9.76 -8.89 -6.38
CA ASN A 96 -9.54 -9.95 -7.37
C ASN A 96 -8.28 -9.70 -8.20
N ARG A 97 -8.03 -8.45 -8.60
CA ARG A 97 -6.84 -8.07 -9.36
C ARG A 97 -5.55 -8.29 -8.55
N ALA A 98 -5.54 -7.89 -7.29
CA ALA A 98 -4.38 -8.06 -6.41
C ALA A 98 -4.09 -9.54 -6.14
N ILE A 99 -5.11 -10.36 -5.89
CA ILE A 99 -4.95 -11.82 -5.73
C ILE A 99 -4.41 -12.46 -7.01
N ALA A 100 -4.94 -12.09 -8.19
CA ALA A 100 -4.45 -12.60 -9.47
C ALA A 100 -2.99 -12.21 -9.76
N ALA A 101 -2.54 -11.05 -9.26
CA ALA A 101 -1.16 -10.59 -9.35
C ALA A 101 -0.21 -11.27 -8.33
N GLY A 102 -0.75 -12.08 -7.41
CA GLY A 102 0.03 -12.86 -6.44
C GLY A 102 -0.03 -12.38 -5.00
N ALA A 103 -0.91 -11.43 -4.66
CA ALA A 103 -1.18 -11.10 -3.26
C ALA A 103 -1.84 -12.27 -2.53
N THR A 104 -1.72 -12.28 -1.21
CA THR A 104 -2.38 -13.26 -0.33
C THR A 104 -3.33 -12.58 0.63
N THR A 105 -4.44 -13.24 0.95
CA THR A 105 -5.43 -12.71 1.88
C THR A 105 -4.97 -12.90 3.33
N VAL A 106 -4.86 -11.79 4.08
CA VAL A 106 -4.61 -11.77 5.52
C VAL A 106 -5.92 -11.66 6.29
N ARG A 107 -6.82 -10.79 5.83
CA ARG A 107 -8.21 -10.68 6.30
C ARG A 107 -9.14 -10.69 5.10
N PRO A 108 -10.22 -11.50 5.14
CA PRO A 108 -11.16 -11.62 4.02
C PRO A 108 -11.86 -10.29 3.72
N LEU A 109 -12.40 -10.20 2.49
CA LEU A 109 -13.17 -9.05 2.05
C LEU A 109 -14.56 -9.08 2.65
N GLU A 110 -14.85 -8.12 3.53
CA GLU A 110 -16.09 -8.08 4.32
C GLU A 110 -16.57 -6.65 4.52
N ASP A 111 -17.89 -6.50 4.65
CA ASP A 111 -18.52 -5.25 5.05
C ASP A 111 -18.26 -5.03 6.55
N GLN A 112 -17.85 -3.81 6.88
CA GLN A 112 -17.40 -3.45 8.21
C GLN A 112 -18.46 -2.60 8.90
N PHE A 113 -18.51 -2.72 10.23
CA PHE A 113 -19.48 -1.99 11.05
C PHE A 113 -19.37 -0.46 10.91
N TYR A 114 -18.26 0.05 10.40
CA TYR A 114 -17.98 1.47 10.18
C TYR A 114 -18.32 1.97 8.76
N GLY A 115 -19.01 1.17 7.94
CA GLY A 115 -19.54 1.62 6.65
C GLY A 115 -18.62 1.43 5.45
N ASP A 116 -17.46 0.80 5.64
CA ASP A 116 -16.58 0.41 4.54
C ASP A 116 -16.68 -1.09 4.27
N ARG A 117 -16.41 -1.47 3.02
CA ARG A 117 -16.08 -2.85 2.66
C ARG A 117 -14.57 -2.96 2.51
N THR A 118 -13.94 -3.81 3.30
CA THR A 118 -12.47 -3.87 3.39
C THR A 118 -11.91 -5.29 3.37
N ALA A 119 -10.68 -5.42 2.89
CA ALA A 119 -9.85 -6.61 3.04
C ALA A 119 -8.43 -6.21 3.46
N THR A 120 -7.71 -7.13 4.10
CA THR A 120 -6.26 -6.98 4.30
C THR A 120 -5.53 -8.00 3.45
N LEU A 121 -4.59 -7.52 2.62
CA LEU A 121 -3.77 -8.32 1.74
C LEU A 121 -2.29 -8.20 2.14
N SER A 122 -1.53 -9.27 2.00
CA SER A 122 -0.06 -9.25 2.03
C SER A 122 0.46 -9.40 0.61
N ASP A 123 1.30 -8.47 0.17
CA ASP A 123 1.93 -8.53 -1.14
C ASP A 123 3.08 -9.56 -1.18
N PRO A 124 3.60 -9.92 -2.37
CA PRO A 124 4.69 -10.89 -2.50
C PRO A 124 6.01 -10.49 -1.83
N PHE A 125 6.11 -9.26 -1.30
CA PHE A 125 7.28 -8.68 -0.66
C PHE A 125 7.07 -8.51 0.87
N GLY A 126 5.91 -8.95 1.37
CA GLY A 126 5.56 -8.99 2.79
C GLY A 126 4.97 -7.69 3.34
N HIS A 127 4.66 -6.69 2.50
CA HIS A 127 3.94 -5.49 2.96
C HIS A 127 2.45 -5.75 3.05
N ASN A 128 1.83 -5.23 4.11
CA ASN A 128 0.40 -5.34 4.31
C ASN A 128 -0.35 -4.13 3.74
N TRP A 129 -1.46 -4.41 3.07
CA TRP A 129 -2.34 -3.43 2.44
C TRP A 129 -3.76 -3.64 2.95
N ILE A 130 -4.39 -2.59 3.46
CA ILE A 130 -5.85 -2.53 3.59
C ILE A 130 -6.39 -1.89 2.33
N ILE A 131 -7.26 -2.60 1.63
CA ILE A 131 -8.03 -2.04 0.50
C ILE A 131 -9.46 -1.81 0.95
N ALA A 132 -10.04 -0.69 0.53
CA ALA A 132 -11.36 -0.28 1.00
C ALA A 132 -12.18 0.41 -0.10
N SER A 133 -13.49 0.19 -0.09
CA SER A 133 -14.46 1.10 -0.68
C SER A 133 -15.44 1.50 0.40
N HIS A 134 -15.77 2.79 0.45
CA HIS A 134 -16.83 3.28 1.33
C HIS A 134 -18.19 2.89 0.74
N VAL A 135 -19.05 2.22 1.52
CA VAL A 135 -20.33 1.66 1.03
C VAL A 135 -21.55 2.25 1.74
N GLU A 136 -21.39 2.79 2.95
CA GLU A 136 -22.47 3.39 3.74
C GLU A 136 -21.94 4.51 4.63
N ASP A 137 -22.61 5.67 4.62
CA ASP A 137 -22.36 6.73 5.60
C ASP A 137 -22.92 6.33 6.98
N VAL A 138 -22.02 6.14 7.97
CA VAL A 138 -22.40 5.77 9.34
C VAL A 138 -21.93 6.85 10.32
N SER A 139 -22.84 7.36 11.15
CA SER A 139 -22.48 8.36 12.17
C SER A 139 -21.56 7.78 13.24
N LEU A 140 -20.70 8.61 13.86
CA LEU A 140 -19.80 8.16 14.94
C LEU A 140 -20.54 7.50 16.12
N GLU A 141 -21.72 7.99 16.47
CA GLU A 141 -22.54 7.39 17.53
C GLU A 141 -23.01 5.99 17.13
N GLU A 142 -23.45 5.83 15.89
CA GLU A 142 -23.85 4.53 15.38
C GLU A 142 -22.66 3.56 15.23
N ILE A 143 -21.48 4.04 14.80
CA ILE A 143 -20.24 3.25 14.78
C ILE A 143 -19.94 2.71 16.19
N LYS A 144 -20.03 3.55 17.24
CA LYS A 144 -19.80 3.11 18.63
C LYS A 144 -20.80 2.02 19.05
N THR A 145 -22.07 2.17 18.68
CA THR A 145 -23.11 1.17 18.95
C THR A 145 -22.82 -0.14 18.23
N ARG A 146 -22.57 -0.10 16.90
CA ARG A 146 -22.27 -1.29 16.09
C ARG A 146 -20.97 -1.98 16.56
N MET A 147 -19.93 -1.22 16.91
CA MET A 147 -18.66 -1.75 17.46
C MET A 147 -18.87 -2.53 18.76
N SER A 148 -19.69 -2.01 19.67
CA SER A 148 -19.97 -2.67 20.95
C SER A 148 -20.66 -4.02 20.75
N ALA A 149 -21.61 -4.08 19.81
CA ALA A 149 -22.30 -5.32 19.44
C ALA A 149 -21.37 -6.32 18.72
N TYR A 150 -20.41 -5.83 17.92
CA TYR A 150 -19.44 -6.66 17.21
C TYR A 150 -18.39 -7.31 18.14
N ALA A 151 -18.05 -6.65 19.24
CA ALA A 151 -17.10 -7.14 20.24
C ALA A 151 -17.71 -8.09 21.28
N SER A 152 -19.00 -8.37 21.19
CA SER A 152 -19.79 -9.21 22.10
C SER A 152 -19.94 -10.64 21.56
#